data_AF-A0A2G9TCG6-F1
#
_entry.id   AF-A0A2G9TCG6-F1
#
_cell.length_a   1.000
_cell.length_b   1.000
_cell.length_c   1.000
_cell.angle_alpha   90.00
_cell.angle_beta   90.00
_cell.angle_gamma   90.00
#
_symmetry.space_group_name_H-M   'P 1'
#
loop_
_entity.id
_entity.type
_entity.pdbx_description
1 polymer ?
#
loop_
_entity_poly.entity_id
_entity_poly.type
_entity_poly.pdbx_seq_one_letter_code
_entity_poly.pdbx_strand_id
1 'polypeptide(L)' 'MRVVLRVFLWATILLQHVNCFPSWFRYDPEIKMTVPEIVRYWGYPAEVHYAVTQDGYILELHRIPYGKN' A
#
# COMPACT_ATOMS: atom_id res chain seq x y z
N MET A 1 36.65 38.05 17.19
CA MET A 1 35.96 36.77 17.51
C MET A 1 34.44 36.92 17.75
N ARG A 2 33.70 37.74 16.98
CA ARG A 2 32.24 37.93 17.15
C ARG A 2 31.39 37.75 15.87
N VAL A 3 32.02 37.52 14.72
CA VAL A 3 31.32 37.30 13.43
C VAL A 3 31.16 35.81 13.12
N VAL A 4 32.12 34.98 13.57
CA VAL A 4 32.12 33.51 13.32
C VAL A 4 30.90 32.83 13.97
N LEU A 5 30.45 33.31 15.14
CA LEU A 5 29.30 32.73 15.85
C LEU A 5 27.95 32.97 15.15
N ARG A 6 27.84 34.01 14.30
CA ARG A 6 26.61 34.27 13.52
C ARG A 6 26.54 33.47 12.22
N VAL A 7 27.66 32.96 11.71
CA VAL A 7 27.65 32.06 10.55
C VAL A 7 27.27 30.63 10.98
N PHE A 8 27.70 30.21 12.17
CA PHE A 8 27.37 28.89 12.74
C PHE A 8 25.90 28.73 13.17
N LEU A 9 25.19 29.82 13.49
CA LEU A 9 23.77 29.78 13.83
C LEU A 9 22.83 29.78 12.60
N TRP A 10 23.33 30.10 11.41
CA TRP A 10 22.55 30.06 10.17
C TRP A 10 22.86 28.82 9.31
N ALA A 11 24.01 28.17 9.52
CA ALA A 11 24.40 26.95 8.80
C ALA A 11 23.72 25.66 9.30
N THR A 12 23.12 25.67 10.51
CA THR A 12 22.33 24.53 11.02
C THR A 12 20.86 24.58 10.59
N ILE A 13 20.38 25.72 10.08
CA ILE A 13 18.99 25.88 9.60
C ILE A 13 18.82 25.42 8.14
N LEU A 14 19.90 25.07 7.43
CA LEU A 14 19.84 24.48 6.08
C LEU A 14 20.12 22.96 6.03
N LEU A 15 20.14 22.29 7.18
CA LEU A 15 20.30 20.81 7.26
C LEU A 15 19.06 20.08 7.80
N GLN A 16 17.96 20.77 8.05
CA GLN A 16 16.67 20.11 8.39
C GLN A 16 15.70 19.94 7.20
N HIS A 17 16.05 20.40 5.99
CA HIS A 17 15.17 20.30 4.81
C HIS A 17 15.51 19.15 3.83
N VAL A 18 16.06 18.02 4.31
CA VAL A 18 16.09 16.78 3.52
C VAL A 18 15.55 15.56 4.29
N ASN A 19 14.76 15.81 5.34
CA ASN A 19 13.93 14.76 5.96
C ASN A 19 12.45 15.11 5.93
N CYS A 20 12.01 15.93 4.96
CA CYS A 20 10.61 15.96 4.56
C CYS A 20 10.35 14.86 3.52
N PHE A 21 10.76 13.63 3.81
CA PHE A 21 10.08 12.49 3.20
C PHE A 21 8.91 12.20 4.14
N PRO A 22 7.69 12.65 3.82
CA PRO A 22 6.57 12.44 4.72
C PRO A 22 6.42 10.94 4.94
N SER A 23 6.49 10.51 6.20
CA SER A 23 6.14 9.15 6.65
C SER A 23 4.67 8.79 6.40
N TRP A 24 3.92 9.71 5.75
CA TRP A 24 2.51 9.66 5.43
C TRP A 24 2.17 8.97 4.11
N PHE A 25 3.15 8.48 3.34
CA PHE A 25 2.84 7.50 2.28
C PHE A 25 2.47 6.17 2.95
N ARG A 26 1.29 6.13 3.57
CA ARG A 26 0.58 4.87 3.86
C ARG A 26 0.31 4.24 2.51
N TYR A 27 1.15 3.29 2.16
CA TYR A 27 0.98 2.48 0.98
C TYR A 27 -0.24 1.59 1.19
N ASP A 28 -1.18 1.60 0.25
CA ASP A 28 -2.35 0.73 0.33
C ASP A 28 -1.89 -0.73 0.29
N PRO A 29 -2.21 -1.54 1.30
CA PRO A 29 -1.73 -2.92 1.39
C PRO A 29 -2.32 -3.80 0.25
N GLU A 30 -3.43 -3.37 -0.34
CA GLU A 30 -4.11 -4.04 -1.46
C GLU A 30 -3.25 -4.16 -2.71
N ILE A 31 -2.29 -3.24 -2.92
CA ILE A 31 -1.46 -3.23 -4.13
C ILE A 31 -0.61 -4.51 -4.26
N LYS A 32 -0.34 -5.19 -3.13
CA LYS A 32 0.45 -6.43 -3.09
C LYS A 32 -0.39 -7.69 -2.87
N MET A 33 -1.71 -7.56 -2.78
CA MET A 33 -2.61 -8.67 -2.47
C MET A 33 -3.25 -9.24 -3.73
N THR A 34 -3.51 -10.54 -3.72
CA THR A 34 -4.35 -11.21 -4.72
C THR A 34 -5.84 -10.90 -4.47
N VAL A 35 -6.69 -11.08 -5.49
CA VAL A 35 -8.15 -10.83 -5.38
C VAL A 35 -8.79 -11.53 -4.16
N PRO A 36 -8.58 -12.84 -3.89
CA PRO A 36 -9.17 -13.47 -2.72
C PRO A 36 -8.60 -12.94 -1.39
N GLU A 37 -7.36 -12.45 -1.38
CA GLU A 37 -6.77 -11.81 -0.19
C GLU A 37 -7.39 -10.45 0.08
N ILE A 38 -7.67 -9.65 -0.95
CA ILE A 38 -8.37 -8.37 -0.80
C ILE A 38 -9.77 -8.59 -0.21
N VAL A 39 -10.52 -9.55 -0.74
CA VAL A 39 -11.87 -9.88 -0.24
C VAL A 39 -11.82 -10.31 1.23
N ARG A 40 -10.86 -11.16 1.60
CA ARG A 40 -10.65 -11.61 2.99
C ARG A 40 -10.17 -10.48 3.90
N TYR A 41 -9.34 -9.57 3.39
CA TYR A 41 -8.86 -8.39 4.12
C TYR A 41 -10.02 -7.50 4.57
N TRP A 42 -11.05 -7.35 3.73
CA TRP A 42 -12.29 -6.63 4.07
C TRP A 42 -13.27 -7.42 4.96
N GLY A 43 -12.93 -8.68 5.31
CA GLY A 43 -13.72 -9.53 6.18
C GLY A 43 -14.88 -10.25 5.49
N TYR A 44 -14.82 -10.41 4.17
CA TYR A 44 -15.78 -11.21 3.41
C TYR A 44 -15.22 -12.60 3.13
N PRO A 45 -16.06 -13.65 3.09
CA PRO A 45 -15.66 -14.97 2.62
C PRO A 45 -15.34 -14.92 1.12
N ALA A 46 -14.24 -15.55 0.69
CA ALA A 46 -13.81 -15.61 -0.71
C ALA A 46 -13.62 -17.06 -1.16
N GLU A 47 -14.34 -17.43 -2.22
CA GLU A 47 -14.24 -18.71 -2.92
C GLU A 47 -13.57 -18.50 -4.28
N VAL A 48 -12.77 -19.48 -4.71
CA VAL A 48 -12.15 -19.50 -6.05
C VAL A 48 -12.56 -20.79 -6.74
N HIS A 49 -13.10 -20.67 -7.96
CA HIS A 49 -13.56 -21.78 -8.79
C HIS A 49 -12.84 -21.75 -10.14
N TYR A 50 -12.59 -22.93 -10.70
CA TYR A 50 -11.98 -23.07 -12.03
C TYR A 50 -13.02 -23.63 -13.00
N ALA A 51 -13.31 -22.87 -14.06
CA ALA A 51 -14.24 -23.28 -15.12
C ALA A 51 -13.47 -23.52 -16.41
N VAL A 52 -13.73 -24.65 -17.07
CA VAL A 52 -13.14 -24.96 -18.38
C VAL A 52 -14.16 -24.63 -19.46
N THR A 53 -13.81 -23.74 -20.38
CA THR A 53 -14.68 -23.40 -21.52
C THR A 53 -14.60 -24.49 -22.59
N GLN A 54 -15.58 -24.52 -23.50
CA GLN A 54 -15.60 -25.46 -24.61
C GLN A 54 -14.34 -25.38 -25.50
N ASP A 55 -13.75 -24.19 -25.58
CA ASP A 55 -12.53 -23.92 -26.37
C ASP A 55 -11.24 -24.31 -25.62
N GLY A 56 -11.35 -24.87 -24.40
CA GLY A 56 -10.23 -25.39 -23.61
C GLY A 56 -9.51 -24.35 -22.73
N TYR A 57 -10.07 -23.15 -22.55
CA TYR A 57 -9.50 -22.16 -21.62
C TYR A 57 -9.93 -22.46 -20.18
N ILE A 58 -9.01 -22.28 -19.23
CA ILE A 58 -9.27 -22.39 -17.79
C ILE A 58 -9.47 -20.98 -17.24
N LEU A 59 -10.67 -20.68 -16.78
CA LEU A 59 -11.04 -19.42 -16.17
C LEU A 59 -11.05 -19.55 -14.64
N GLU A 60 -10.35 -18.65 -13.97
CA GLU A 60 -10.43 -18.49 -12.52
C GLU A 60 -11.58 -17.52 -12.17
N LEU A 61 -12.54 -18.01 -11.38
CA LEU A 61 -13.73 -17.29 -10.96
C LEU A 61 -13.66 -17.01 -9.46
N HIS A 62 -13.81 -15.75 -9.07
CA HIS A 62 -13.88 -15.33 -7.67
C HIS A 62 -15.33 -15.10 -7.24
N ARG A 63 -15.76 -15.69 -6.11
CA ARG A 63 -17.13 -15.58 -5.59
C ARG A 63 -17.15 -15.20 -4.11
N ILE A 64 -18.06 -14.28 -3.75
CA ILE A 64 -18.37 -13.91 -2.36
C ILE A 64 -19.74 -14.50 -2.02
N PRO A 65 -19.81 -15.60 -1.23
CA PRO A 65 -21.05 -16.36 -1.04
C PRO A 65 -22.11 -15.62 -0.21
N TYR A 66 -21.70 -14.80 0.75
CA TYR A 66 -22.59 -14.02 1.61
C TYR A 66 -21.89 -12.75 2.11
N GLY A 67 -22.69 -11.77 2.53
CA GLY A 67 -22.21 -10.50 3.08
C GLY A 67 -21.75 -10.62 4.54
N LYS A 68 -21.26 -9.52 5.11
CA LYS A 68 -20.88 -9.45 6.52
C LYS A 68 -22.15 -9.37 7.39
N ASN A 69 -22.19 -10.15 8.48
CA ASN A 69 -23.22 -10.01 9.52
C ASN A 69 -23.04 -8.70 10.29
#